data_AF-A0A942RJW4-F1
#
_entry.id   AF-A0A942RJW4-F1
#
_cell.length_a   1.000
_cell.length_b   1.000
_cell.length_c   1.000
_cell.angle_alpha   90.00
_cell.angle_beta   90.00
_cell.angle_gamma   90.00
#
_symmetry.space_group_name_H-M   'P 1'
#
loop_
_entity.id
_entity.type
_entity.pdbx_description
1 polymer ?
#
loop_
_entity_poly.entity_id
_entity_poly.type
_entity_poly.pdbx_seq_one_letter_code
_entity_poly.pdbx_strand_id
1 'polypeptide(L)'
;MEKDSRCVLCQQPLLEESKVRLHSFEDFVKGEIENQAVIAEQYLEKLKDELDEIPCGESLGLLIDSAGIVNERDQAAIFNFCSLLEKRKTSLINAKNKSEICPLPGDDILIVISKLILSFEQQAAVYEEDAKGENREELIKKATELEATKFLSQQKKGIEEEVARLKVVHKLKEAINLTNTQQLSIKKSALSDELITSEYVKRFNKELVDLGAKRIKVEMIKTKASKGHVYHQIKLKDCNASVRTAEVLSEGEFRITSLAGFLADVEGKPNNTPFVFDDPISSLDQDFEESTINRLIRLCNKRQVIVFTHRLSMLALLEEAAKKEKIEYEIVCLRSEYWGVGEPGDTPIFAKKTDRALNFLLVERLARARRAIKTGQQEYELIAKGICSDFRILLERLIENDLLADVVQRFRRSINTIGKIHKLAKITQEDCQLFDELMTKYSKYEHSQSYETPVVLPEPDEIQHDIEKVKTWLDEFSKRVAS
;
A
#
# COMPACT_ATOMS: atom_id res chain seq x y z
N MET A 1 -105.83 -16.42 61.12
CA MET A 1 -106.82 -17.35 61.71
C MET A 1 -107.97 -16.54 62.32
N GLU A 2 -109.21 -16.69 61.81
CA GLU A 2 -110.45 -15.95 62.21
C GLU A 2 -110.87 -16.19 63.68
N LYS A 3 -111.71 -15.29 64.24
CA LYS A 3 -112.32 -15.43 65.58
C LYS A 3 -113.19 -16.70 65.61
N ASP A 4 -112.78 -17.69 66.40
CA ASP A 4 -113.29 -19.07 66.55
C ASP A 4 -112.51 -20.22 65.85
N SER A 5 -111.30 -19.98 65.36
CA SER A 5 -110.39 -21.06 64.92
C SER A 5 -109.99 -21.98 66.10
N ARG A 6 -110.10 -23.32 65.96
CA ARG A 6 -109.71 -24.32 66.98
C ARG A 6 -108.37 -24.99 66.65
N CYS A 7 -107.59 -25.37 67.66
CA CYS A 7 -106.31 -26.07 67.52
C CYS A 7 -106.50 -27.49 66.96
N VAL A 8 -105.72 -27.88 65.95
CA VAL A 8 -105.90 -29.18 65.26
C VAL A 8 -105.50 -30.39 66.11
N LEU A 9 -104.66 -30.20 67.15
CA LEU A 9 -104.19 -31.28 68.01
C LEU A 9 -105.11 -31.54 69.21
N CYS A 10 -105.61 -30.48 69.86
CA CYS A 10 -106.40 -30.59 71.08
C CYS A 10 -107.84 -30.06 70.96
N GLN A 11 -108.23 -29.54 69.78
CA GLN A 11 -109.55 -28.98 69.46
C GLN A 11 -110.07 -27.85 70.35
N GLN A 12 -109.21 -27.24 71.16
CA GLN A 12 -109.56 -26.05 71.94
C GLN A 12 -109.53 -24.77 71.08
N PRO A 13 -110.41 -23.79 71.34
CA PRO A 13 -110.41 -22.51 70.63
C PRO A 13 -109.08 -21.77 70.86
N LEU A 14 -108.44 -21.34 69.76
CA LEU A 14 -107.13 -20.68 69.79
C LEU A 14 -107.30 -19.21 70.21
N LEU A 15 -107.11 -18.98 71.51
CA LEU A 15 -106.85 -17.65 72.06
C LEU A 15 -105.56 -17.05 71.45
N GLU A 16 -105.42 -15.73 71.43
CA GLU A 16 -104.31 -15.06 70.75
C GLU A 16 -102.92 -15.51 71.22
N GLU A 17 -102.74 -15.79 72.51
CA GLU A 17 -101.48 -16.34 73.05
C GLU A 17 -101.12 -17.71 72.47
N SER A 18 -102.13 -18.55 72.20
CA SER A 18 -101.93 -19.89 71.65
C SER A 18 -101.51 -19.85 70.19
N LYS A 19 -101.95 -18.84 69.42
CA LYS A 19 -101.52 -18.64 68.02
C LYS A 19 -100.05 -18.24 67.92
N VAL A 20 -99.60 -17.36 68.81
CA VAL A 20 -98.19 -16.94 68.87
C VAL A 20 -97.28 -18.12 69.23
N ARG A 21 -97.67 -18.95 70.20
CA ARG A 21 -96.89 -20.16 70.53
C ARG A 21 -96.83 -21.14 69.36
N LEU A 22 -97.93 -21.34 68.64
CA LEU A 22 -97.96 -22.25 67.50
C LEU A 22 -97.00 -21.79 66.39
N HIS A 23 -96.97 -20.48 66.10
CA HIS A 23 -96.00 -19.91 65.15
C HIS A 23 -94.56 -20.04 65.66
N SER A 24 -94.27 -19.76 66.94
CA SER A 24 -92.93 -19.93 67.49
C SER A 24 -92.45 -21.38 67.48
N PHE A 25 -93.35 -22.34 67.62
CA PHE A 25 -93.04 -23.76 67.52
C PHE A 25 -92.79 -24.16 66.07
N GLU A 26 -93.58 -23.65 65.13
CA GLU A 26 -93.37 -23.87 63.69
C GLU A 26 -92.03 -23.27 63.21
N ASP A 27 -91.68 -22.07 63.69
CA ASP A 27 -90.40 -21.42 63.41
C ASP A 27 -89.22 -22.17 64.06
N PHE A 28 -89.38 -22.70 65.27
CA PHE A 28 -88.34 -23.53 65.93
C PHE A 28 -88.13 -24.87 65.21
N VAL A 29 -89.21 -25.51 64.74
CA VAL A 29 -89.15 -26.78 64.01
C VAL A 29 -88.55 -26.59 62.61
N LYS A 30 -88.92 -25.51 61.89
CA LYS A 30 -88.38 -25.20 60.55
C LYS A 30 -86.98 -24.57 60.58
N GLY A 31 -86.61 -23.92 61.68
CA GLY A 31 -85.32 -23.24 61.82
C GLY A 31 -84.23 -24.12 62.44
N GLU A 32 -84.38 -24.43 63.72
CA GLU A 32 -83.28 -24.98 64.53
C GLU A 32 -83.10 -26.49 64.35
N ILE A 33 -84.20 -27.25 64.28
CA ILE A 33 -84.14 -28.71 64.10
C ILE A 33 -83.66 -29.08 62.69
N GLU A 34 -84.14 -28.37 61.66
CA GLU A 34 -83.71 -28.60 60.28
C GLU A 34 -82.23 -28.27 60.09
N ASN A 35 -81.73 -27.19 60.71
CA ASN A 35 -80.32 -26.82 60.63
C ASN A 35 -79.42 -27.84 61.39
N GLN A 36 -79.85 -28.34 62.55
CA GLN A 36 -79.13 -29.40 63.26
C GLN A 36 -79.09 -30.72 62.47
N ALA A 37 -80.17 -31.07 61.76
CA ALA A 37 -80.19 -32.23 60.87
C ALA A 37 -79.21 -32.08 59.70
N VAL A 38 -79.21 -30.91 59.03
CA VAL A 38 -78.29 -30.62 57.91
C VAL A 38 -76.83 -30.66 58.36
N ILE A 39 -76.50 -30.09 59.54
CA ILE A 39 -75.14 -30.14 60.09
C ILE A 39 -74.71 -31.58 60.39
N ALA A 40 -75.59 -32.41 60.95
CA ALA A 40 -75.30 -33.81 61.24
C ALA A 40 -75.10 -34.64 59.97
N GLU A 41 -75.91 -34.41 58.92
CA GLU A 41 -75.75 -35.06 57.62
C GLU A 41 -74.43 -34.66 56.94
N GLN A 42 -74.09 -33.36 56.94
CA GLN A 42 -72.81 -32.88 56.41
C GLN A 42 -71.60 -33.43 57.18
N TYR A 43 -71.71 -33.58 58.51
CA TYR A 43 -70.65 -34.18 59.31
C TYR A 43 -70.46 -35.67 58.98
N LEU A 44 -71.55 -36.40 58.74
CA LEU A 44 -71.51 -37.80 58.32
C LEU A 44 -70.90 -37.96 56.92
N GLU A 45 -71.22 -37.07 55.96
CA GLU A 45 -70.57 -37.09 54.64
C GLU A 45 -69.07 -36.81 54.75
N LYS A 46 -68.65 -35.81 55.53
CA LYS A 46 -67.20 -35.55 55.75
C LYS A 46 -66.46 -36.76 56.29
N LEU A 47 -67.02 -37.45 57.29
CA LEU A 47 -66.41 -38.66 57.84
C LEU A 47 -66.37 -39.83 56.85
N LYS A 48 -67.28 -39.88 55.88
CA LYS A 48 -67.24 -40.86 54.78
C LYS A 48 -66.15 -40.54 53.77
N ASP A 49 -65.96 -39.25 53.47
CA ASP A 49 -64.92 -38.77 52.55
C ASP A 49 -63.50 -38.92 53.12
N GLU A 50 -63.33 -38.90 54.45
CA GLU A 50 -62.04 -39.14 55.12
C GLU A 50 -61.53 -40.60 55.00
N LEU A 51 -62.32 -41.53 54.48
CA LEU A 51 -61.91 -42.93 54.32
C LEU A 51 -61.09 -43.14 53.04
N ASP A 52 -59.80 -43.46 53.21
CA ASP A 52 -58.87 -43.77 52.12
C ASP A 52 -59.43 -44.81 51.13
N GLU A 53 -59.11 -44.62 49.85
CA GLU A 53 -59.39 -45.59 48.81
C GLU A 53 -58.51 -46.84 49.00
N ILE A 54 -59.15 -48.00 49.03
CA ILE A 54 -58.46 -49.28 49.16
C ILE A 54 -58.19 -49.78 47.73
N PRO A 55 -56.92 -50.01 47.34
CA PRO A 55 -56.61 -50.50 46.01
C PRO A 55 -57.31 -51.83 45.74
N CYS A 56 -58.01 -51.94 44.61
CA CYS A 56 -58.74 -53.15 44.22
C CYS A 56 -58.58 -53.46 42.73
N GLY A 57 -58.88 -54.71 42.35
CA GLY A 57 -58.82 -55.17 40.95
C GLY A 57 -57.44 -55.01 40.30
N GLU A 58 -57.41 -54.47 39.08
CA GLU A 58 -56.19 -54.30 38.27
C GLU A 58 -55.16 -53.37 38.92
N SER A 59 -55.60 -52.36 39.67
CA SER A 59 -54.70 -51.42 40.34
C SER A 59 -53.83 -52.10 41.41
N LEU A 60 -54.42 -53.05 42.15
CA LEU A 60 -53.71 -53.86 43.13
C LEU A 60 -52.78 -54.88 42.44
N GLY A 61 -53.20 -55.43 41.30
CA GLY A 61 -52.35 -56.31 40.48
C GLY A 61 -51.07 -55.63 40.02
N LEU A 62 -51.17 -54.42 39.47
CA LEU A 62 -50.00 -53.63 39.04
C LEU A 62 -49.04 -53.30 40.19
N LEU A 63 -49.57 -53.01 41.38
CA LEU A 63 -48.77 -52.76 42.58
C LEU A 63 -48.01 -54.02 43.04
N ILE A 64 -48.66 -55.19 42.99
CA ILE A 64 -48.05 -56.47 43.34
C ILE A 64 -46.95 -56.84 42.33
N ASP A 65 -47.20 -56.64 41.03
CA ASP A 65 -46.25 -56.93 39.96
C ASP A 65 -45.03 -56.02 40.02
N SER A 66 -45.24 -54.72 40.20
CA SER A 66 -44.15 -53.74 40.34
C SER A 66 -43.32 -53.93 41.61
N ALA A 67 -43.92 -54.46 42.68
CA ALA A 67 -43.22 -54.85 43.91
C ALA A 67 -42.44 -56.18 43.77
N GLY A 68 -42.56 -56.89 42.64
CA GLY A 68 -41.81 -58.12 42.39
C GLY A 68 -42.24 -59.30 43.27
N ILE A 69 -43.49 -59.31 43.76
CA ILE A 69 -44.01 -60.38 44.62
C ILE A 69 -44.42 -61.57 43.73
N VAL A 70 -43.60 -62.62 43.67
CA VAL A 70 -43.81 -63.76 42.73
C VAL A 70 -44.65 -64.89 43.33
N ASN A 71 -44.77 -64.97 44.67
CA ASN A 71 -45.45 -66.08 45.33
C ASN A 71 -46.99 -65.93 45.23
N GLU A 72 -47.63 -66.79 44.45
CA GLU A 72 -49.08 -66.81 44.23
C GLU A 72 -49.90 -66.87 45.55
N ARG A 73 -49.38 -67.52 46.60
CA ARG A 73 -50.06 -67.55 47.92
C ARG A 73 -50.09 -66.18 48.59
N ASP A 74 -48.99 -65.43 48.50
CA ASP A 74 -48.87 -64.12 49.12
C ASP A 74 -49.69 -63.09 48.32
N GLN A 75 -49.68 -63.20 46.99
CA GLN A 75 -50.56 -62.41 46.13
C GLN A 75 -52.04 -62.64 46.48
N ALA A 76 -52.49 -63.89 46.56
CA ALA A 76 -53.86 -64.23 46.92
C ALA A 76 -54.23 -63.74 48.32
N ALA A 77 -53.30 -63.80 49.28
CA ALA A 77 -53.51 -63.29 50.63
C ALA A 77 -53.63 -61.75 50.67
N ILE A 78 -52.84 -61.02 49.88
CA ILE A 78 -52.94 -59.56 49.74
C ILE A 78 -54.28 -59.18 49.10
N PHE A 79 -54.68 -59.85 48.01
CA PHE A 79 -55.97 -59.62 47.38
C PHE A 79 -57.14 -59.88 48.34
N ASN A 80 -57.07 -60.96 49.13
CA ASN A 80 -58.10 -61.27 50.12
C ASN A 80 -58.14 -60.23 51.25
N PHE A 81 -56.98 -59.81 51.76
CA PHE A 81 -56.89 -58.77 52.78
C PHE A 81 -57.48 -57.44 52.32
N CYS A 82 -57.12 -56.97 51.11
CA CYS A 82 -57.69 -55.77 50.52
C CYS A 82 -59.20 -55.91 50.27
N SER A 83 -59.67 -57.07 49.80
CA SER A 83 -61.11 -57.34 49.61
C SER A 83 -61.89 -57.34 50.93
N LEU A 84 -61.31 -57.85 52.02
CA LEU A 84 -61.93 -57.79 53.35
C LEU A 84 -61.98 -56.38 53.90
N LEU A 85 -60.93 -55.58 53.68
CA LEU A 85 -60.93 -54.15 54.02
C LEU A 85 -61.97 -53.38 53.22
N GLU A 86 -62.11 -53.67 51.92
CA GLU A 86 -63.09 -53.03 51.05
C GLU A 86 -64.51 -53.39 51.49
N LYS A 87 -64.80 -54.67 51.75
CA LYS A 87 -66.08 -55.11 52.32
C LYS A 87 -66.38 -54.43 53.65
N ARG A 88 -65.38 -54.25 54.52
CA ARG A 88 -65.53 -53.52 55.77
C ARG A 88 -65.83 -52.05 55.54
N LYS A 89 -65.12 -51.36 54.63
CA LYS A 89 -65.39 -49.97 54.23
C LYS A 89 -66.83 -49.82 53.75
N THR A 90 -67.29 -50.69 52.85
CA THR A 90 -68.67 -50.67 52.32
C THR A 90 -69.71 -50.95 53.40
N SER A 91 -69.44 -51.87 54.34
CA SER A 91 -70.33 -52.13 55.48
C SER A 91 -70.40 -50.91 56.42
N LEU A 92 -69.28 -50.21 56.63
CA LEU A 92 -69.18 -49.06 57.52
C LEU A 92 -69.93 -47.83 56.96
N ILE A 93 -69.94 -47.64 55.64
CA ILE A 93 -70.67 -46.55 54.96
C ILE A 93 -72.19 -46.74 55.05
N ASN A 94 -72.66 -47.99 55.11
CA ASN A 94 -74.08 -48.35 54.99
C ASN A 94 -74.73 -48.80 56.31
N ALA A 95 -73.94 -49.13 57.35
CA ALA A 95 -74.45 -49.61 58.62
C ALA A 95 -75.24 -48.54 59.37
N LYS A 96 -76.42 -48.90 59.89
CA LYS A 96 -77.21 -48.05 60.81
C LYS A 96 -76.93 -48.39 62.27
N ASN A 97 -76.41 -49.59 62.54
CA ASN A 97 -76.01 -50.05 63.87
C ASN A 97 -74.60 -50.65 63.84
N LYS A 98 -73.89 -50.56 64.97
CA LYS A 98 -72.51 -51.07 65.12
C LYS A 98 -72.38 -52.58 64.86
N SER A 99 -73.45 -53.35 65.05
CA SER A 99 -73.51 -54.80 64.81
C SER A 99 -73.52 -55.18 63.33
N GLU A 100 -73.72 -54.22 62.41
CA GLU A 100 -73.77 -54.46 60.95
C GLU A 100 -72.40 -54.27 60.27
N ILE A 101 -71.37 -53.86 61.01
CA ILE A 101 -70.03 -53.59 60.47
C ILE A 101 -69.22 -54.90 60.45
N CYS A 102 -68.70 -55.28 59.28
CA CYS A 102 -67.85 -56.46 59.13
C CYS A 102 -66.57 -56.35 59.98
N PRO A 103 -66.05 -57.42 60.60
CA PRO A 103 -64.85 -57.38 61.45
C PRO A 103 -63.57 -56.98 60.69
N LEU A 104 -62.56 -56.51 61.42
CA LEU A 104 -61.29 -56.07 60.86
C LEU A 104 -60.48 -57.32 60.44
N PRO A 105 -59.86 -57.35 59.25
CA PRO A 105 -59.05 -58.49 58.85
C PRO A 105 -57.81 -58.63 59.74
N GLY A 106 -57.27 -59.85 59.86
CA GLY A 106 -56.08 -60.12 60.67
C GLY A 106 -54.78 -59.61 60.03
N ASP A 107 -53.78 -59.33 60.85
CA ASP A 107 -52.53 -58.64 60.46
C ASP A 107 -51.46 -59.56 59.86
N ASP A 108 -51.76 -60.84 59.65
CA ASP A 108 -50.77 -61.87 59.26
C ASP A 108 -50.02 -61.55 57.97
N ILE A 109 -50.71 -60.93 56.99
CA ILE A 109 -50.11 -60.56 55.70
C ILE A 109 -49.13 -59.38 55.83
N LEU A 110 -49.35 -58.48 56.79
CA LEU A 110 -48.46 -57.34 57.03
C LEU A 110 -47.09 -57.82 57.51
N ILE A 111 -47.06 -58.92 58.27
CA ILE A 111 -45.82 -59.58 58.70
C ILE A 111 -45.08 -60.16 57.49
N VAL A 112 -45.78 -60.76 56.53
CA VAL A 112 -45.16 -61.30 55.31
C VAL A 112 -44.55 -60.19 54.45
N ILE A 113 -45.28 -59.09 54.25
CA ILE A 113 -44.80 -57.92 53.50
C ILE A 113 -43.54 -57.34 54.16
N SER A 114 -43.52 -57.20 55.50
CA SER A 114 -42.36 -56.69 56.22
C SER A 114 -41.08 -57.54 56.03
N LYS A 115 -41.23 -58.87 55.90
CA LYS A 115 -40.11 -59.78 55.63
C LYS A 115 -39.58 -59.65 54.20
N LEU A 116 -40.46 -59.45 53.22
CA LEU A 116 -40.08 -59.23 51.82
C LEU A 116 -39.27 -57.95 51.66
N ILE A 117 -39.65 -56.87 52.33
CA ILE A 117 -38.91 -55.60 52.34
C ILE A 117 -37.46 -55.82 52.80
N LEU A 118 -37.28 -56.47 53.96
CA LEU A 118 -35.95 -56.77 54.50
C LEU A 118 -35.09 -57.64 53.57
N SER A 119 -35.71 -58.61 52.88
CA SER A 119 -35.01 -59.46 51.92
C SER A 119 -34.49 -58.68 50.72
N PHE A 120 -35.29 -57.75 50.18
CA PHE A 120 -34.87 -56.94 49.03
C PHE A 120 -33.80 -55.92 49.40
N GLU A 121 -33.87 -55.32 50.58
CA GLU A 121 -32.82 -54.43 51.09
C GLU A 121 -31.47 -55.16 51.25
N GLN A 122 -31.50 -56.40 51.75
CA GLN A 122 -30.28 -57.22 51.85
C GLN A 122 -29.68 -57.55 50.49
N GLN A 123 -30.51 -57.91 49.49
CA GLN A 123 -30.01 -58.19 48.14
C GLN A 123 -29.41 -56.96 47.47
N ALA A 124 -30.03 -55.80 47.63
CA ALA A 124 -29.49 -54.54 47.10
C ALA A 124 -28.11 -54.23 47.68
N ALA A 125 -27.92 -54.41 49.00
CA ALA A 125 -26.63 -54.20 49.66
C ALA A 125 -25.53 -55.14 49.13
N VAL A 126 -25.86 -56.42 48.88
CA VAL A 126 -24.92 -57.39 48.30
C VAL A 126 -24.50 -56.99 46.88
N TYR A 127 -25.45 -56.60 46.02
CA TYR A 127 -25.12 -56.17 44.66
C TYR A 127 -24.30 -54.87 44.62
N GLU A 128 -24.51 -53.96 45.57
CA GLU A 128 -23.67 -52.76 45.72
C GLU A 128 -22.25 -53.07 46.21
N GLU A 129 -22.06 -54.08 47.06
CA GLU A 129 -20.73 -54.56 47.44
C GLU A 129 -20.02 -55.27 46.28
N ASP A 130 -20.71 -56.12 45.53
CA ASP A 130 -20.15 -56.79 44.36
C ASP A 130 -19.73 -55.80 43.26
N ALA A 131 -20.49 -54.71 43.08
CA ALA A 131 -20.15 -53.63 42.14
C ALA A 131 -18.91 -52.81 42.55
N LYS A 132 -18.52 -52.85 43.84
CA LYS A 132 -17.27 -52.27 44.34
C LYS A 132 -16.06 -53.21 44.14
N GLY A 133 -16.29 -54.46 43.74
CA GLY A 133 -15.26 -55.44 43.43
C GLY A 133 -14.33 -55.02 42.28
N GLU A 134 -13.04 -54.98 42.60
CA GLU A 134 -11.93 -54.41 41.83
C GLU A 134 -11.72 -55.07 40.45
N ASN A 135 -11.67 -54.24 39.40
CA ASN A 135 -10.90 -54.39 38.14
C ASN A 135 -11.47 -53.56 36.97
N ARG A 136 -12.63 -52.90 37.13
CA ARG A 136 -13.26 -52.16 36.04
C ARG A 136 -12.36 -51.07 35.45
N GLU A 137 -11.71 -50.27 36.29
CA GLU A 137 -10.82 -49.21 35.81
C GLU A 137 -9.56 -49.75 35.13
N GLU A 138 -8.97 -50.83 35.65
CA GLU A 138 -7.80 -51.47 35.05
C GLU A 138 -8.12 -52.15 33.71
N LEU A 139 -9.29 -52.78 33.61
CA LEU A 139 -9.78 -53.39 32.38
C LEU A 139 -10.08 -52.34 31.31
N ILE A 140 -10.63 -51.18 31.69
CA ILE A 140 -10.81 -50.06 30.76
C ILE A 140 -9.46 -49.55 30.26
N LYS A 141 -8.47 -49.36 31.15
CA LYS A 141 -7.11 -48.96 30.75
C LYS A 141 -6.49 -49.97 29.78
N LYS A 142 -6.53 -51.27 30.09
CA LYS A 142 -6.05 -52.33 29.20
C LYS A 142 -6.78 -52.34 27.85
N ALA A 143 -8.09 -52.17 27.84
CA ALA A 143 -8.87 -52.10 26.60
C ALA A 143 -8.39 -50.93 25.73
N THR A 144 -8.25 -49.73 26.30
CA THR A 144 -7.78 -48.55 25.57
C THR A 144 -6.34 -48.71 25.04
N GLU A 145 -5.46 -49.35 25.80
CA GLU A 145 -4.07 -49.60 25.38
C GLU A 145 -4.00 -50.63 24.24
N LEU A 146 -4.81 -51.68 24.31
CA LEU A 146 -4.93 -52.67 23.23
C LEU A 146 -5.55 -52.07 21.96
N GLU A 147 -6.55 -51.19 22.10
CA GLU A 147 -7.12 -50.45 20.98
C GLU A 147 -6.09 -49.53 20.31
N ALA A 148 -5.30 -48.79 21.11
CA ALA A 148 -4.22 -47.96 20.60
C ALA A 148 -3.14 -48.78 19.88
N THR A 149 -2.78 -49.95 20.43
CA THR A 149 -1.81 -50.87 19.82
C THR A 149 -2.33 -51.46 18.51
N LYS A 150 -3.62 -51.82 18.45
CA LYS A 150 -4.28 -52.28 17.23
C LYS A 150 -4.29 -51.19 16.16
N PHE A 151 -4.61 -49.94 16.53
CA PHE A 151 -4.57 -48.80 15.61
C PHE A 151 -3.17 -48.55 15.06
N LEU A 152 -2.14 -48.52 15.93
CA LEU A 152 -0.74 -48.36 15.55
C LEU A 152 -0.29 -49.46 14.58
N SER A 153 -0.67 -50.71 14.84
CA SER A 153 -0.40 -51.84 13.95
C SER A 153 -1.05 -51.65 12.57
N GLN A 154 -2.34 -51.30 12.54
CA GLN A 154 -3.09 -51.07 11.29
C GLN A 154 -2.54 -49.91 10.46
N GLN A 155 -2.06 -48.84 11.12
CA GLN A 155 -1.54 -47.63 10.47
C GLN A 155 -0.02 -47.61 10.32
N LYS A 156 0.68 -48.66 10.74
CA LYS A 156 2.16 -48.72 10.78
C LYS A 156 2.79 -48.26 9.47
N LYS A 157 2.32 -48.81 8.34
CA LYS A 157 2.85 -48.49 7.01
C LYS A 157 2.67 -47.00 6.68
N GLY A 158 1.49 -46.43 6.95
CA GLY A 158 1.22 -45.00 6.72
C GLY A 158 2.07 -44.09 7.61
N ILE A 159 2.32 -44.49 8.86
CA ILE A 159 3.20 -43.76 9.78
C ILE A 159 4.65 -43.81 9.29
N GLU A 160 5.14 -44.96 8.85
CA GLU A 160 6.51 -45.10 8.31
C GLU A 160 6.71 -44.27 7.03
N GLU A 161 5.73 -44.27 6.13
CA GLU A 161 5.73 -43.44 4.92
C GLU A 161 5.73 -41.94 5.25
N GLU A 162 4.92 -41.51 6.23
CA GLU A 162 4.87 -40.12 6.66
C GLU A 162 6.15 -39.66 7.35
N VAL A 163 6.76 -40.50 8.19
CA VAL A 163 8.07 -40.22 8.80
C VAL A 163 9.15 -40.09 7.73
N ALA A 164 9.16 -40.95 6.71
CA ALA A 164 10.08 -40.84 5.58
C ALA A 164 9.88 -39.52 4.80
N ARG A 165 8.63 -39.15 4.53
CA ARG A 165 8.28 -37.88 3.88
C ARG A 165 8.74 -36.68 4.70
N LEU A 166 8.50 -36.67 6.01
CA LEU A 166 8.90 -35.59 6.92
C LEU A 166 10.43 -35.42 6.97
N LYS A 167 11.20 -36.51 6.93
CA LYS A 167 12.67 -36.46 6.83
C LYS A 167 13.13 -35.79 5.52
N VAL A 168 12.48 -36.08 4.40
CA VAL A 168 12.77 -35.42 3.10
C VAL A 168 12.41 -33.93 3.15
N VAL A 169 11.23 -33.60 3.68
CA VAL A 169 10.80 -32.20 3.85
C VAL A 169 11.79 -31.43 4.73
N HIS A 170 12.28 -32.03 5.81
CA HIS A 170 13.27 -31.41 6.68
C HIS A 170 14.57 -31.10 5.92
N LYS A 171 15.13 -32.09 5.20
CA LYS A 171 16.34 -31.88 4.37
C LYS A 171 16.18 -30.77 3.34
N LEU A 172 15.02 -30.72 2.66
CA LEU A 172 14.73 -29.66 1.69
C LEU A 172 14.61 -28.29 2.36
N LYS A 173 13.99 -28.20 3.54
CA LYS A 173 13.93 -26.95 4.31
C LYS A 173 15.31 -26.46 4.74
N GLU A 174 16.19 -27.36 5.18
CA GLU A 174 17.58 -27.02 5.50
C GLU A 174 18.33 -26.51 4.26
N ALA A 175 18.19 -27.17 3.11
CA ALA A 175 18.80 -26.73 1.86
C ALA A 175 18.27 -25.35 1.41
N ILE A 176 16.96 -25.08 1.56
CA ILE A 176 16.37 -23.76 1.28
C ILE A 176 16.98 -22.71 2.22
N ASN A 177 17.11 -23.00 3.51
CA ASN A 177 17.71 -22.07 4.47
C ASN A 177 19.17 -21.71 4.12
N LEU A 178 19.95 -22.66 3.59
CA LEU A 178 21.32 -22.41 3.12
C LEU A 178 21.38 -21.47 1.90
N THR A 179 20.31 -21.38 1.11
CA THR A 179 20.23 -20.44 -0.04
C THR A 179 19.77 -19.04 0.35
N ASN A 180 19.50 -18.79 1.64
CA ASN A 180 19.03 -17.50 2.11
C ASN A 180 20.13 -16.41 1.99
N THR A 181 19.89 -15.42 1.14
CA THR A 181 20.78 -14.28 0.89
C THR A 181 20.63 -13.13 1.91
N GLN A 182 19.79 -13.30 2.93
CA GLN A 182 19.51 -12.25 3.92
C GLN A 182 20.75 -11.86 4.72
N GLN A 183 21.58 -12.81 5.14
CA GLN A 183 22.82 -12.50 5.88
C GLN A 183 23.81 -11.71 5.00
N LEU A 184 23.96 -12.08 3.73
CA LEU A 184 24.77 -11.34 2.76
C LEU A 184 24.22 -9.93 2.53
N SER A 185 22.91 -9.78 2.41
CA SER A 185 22.25 -8.48 2.24
C SER A 185 22.43 -7.58 3.47
N ILE A 186 22.32 -8.13 4.68
CA ILE A 186 22.57 -7.41 5.94
C ILE A 186 24.03 -6.96 6.01
N LYS A 187 24.99 -7.85 5.74
CA LYS A 187 26.41 -7.52 5.81
C LYS A 187 26.81 -6.48 4.76
N LYS A 188 26.28 -6.59 3.53
CA LYS A 188 26.51 -5.59 2.47
C LYS A 188 25.87 -4.24 2.80
N SER A 189 24.69 -4.24 3.42
CA SER A 189 24.07 -3.02 3.93
C SER A 189 24.95 -2.34 4.98
N ALA A 190 25.45 -3.09 5.96
CA ALA A 190 26.34 -2.56 7.00
C ALA A 190 27.65 -1.99 6.42
N LEU A 191 28.29 -2.70 5.49
CA LEU A 191 29.51 -2.22 4.82
C LEU A 191 29.25 -0.93 4.00
N SER A 192 28.07 -0.81 3.39
CA SER A 192 27.71 0.41 2.66
C SER A 192 27.47 1.61 3.60
N ASP A 193 27.00 1.38 4.83
CA ASP A 193 26.83 2.44 5.83
C ASP A 193 28.20 2.95 6.30
N GLU A 194 29.12 2.03 6.57
CA GLU A 194 30.46 2.34 7.07
C GLU A 194 31.36 3.00 6.01
N LEU A 195 31.40 2.46 4.78
CA LEU A 195 32.42 2.83 3.80
C LEU A 195 31.99 3.92 2.81
N ILE A 196 30.69 3.99 2.47
CA ILE A 196 30.25 4.78 1.30
C ILE A 196 29.37 5.95 1.72
N THR A 197 28.47 5.75 2.69
CA THR A 197 27.39 6.71 2.95
C THR A 197 27.91 8.06 3.46
N SER A 198 28.85 8.07 4.39
CA SER A 198 29.36 9.33 4.97
C SER A 198 30.18 10.16 3.97
N GLU A 199 31.03 9.51 3.18
CA GLU A 199 31.87 10.17 2.17
C GLU A 199 31.06 10.59 0.94
N TYR A 200 30.08 9.78 0.54
CA TYR A 200 29.17 10.11 -0.55
C TYR A 200 28.29 11.32 -0.19
N VAL A 201 27.71 11.37 1.01
CA VAL A 201 26.93 12.52 1.48
C VAL A 201 27.79 13.79 1.54
N LYS A 202 29.05 13.69 1.99
CA LYS A 202 29.99 14.82 1.98
C LYS A 202 30.25 15.34 0.55
N ARG A 203 30.49 14.43 -0.41
CA ARG A 203 30.71 14.79 -1.81
C ARG A 203 29.46 15.39 -2.44
N PHE A 204 28.29 14.80 -2.20
CA PHE A 204 27.00 15.35 -2.64
C PHE A 204 26.78 16.79 -2.15
N ASN A 205 27.00 17.05 -0.86
CA ASN A 205 26.87 18.41 -0.32
C ASN A 205 27.89 19.39 -0.93
N LYS A 206 29.09 18.92 -1.25
CA LYS A 206 30.10 19.72 -1.95
C LYS A 206 29.64 20.06 -3.38
N GLU A 207 29.16 19.07 -4.12
CA GLU A 207 28.62 19.28 -5.47
C GLU A 207 27.44 20.26 -5.48
N LEU A 208 26.53 20.18 -4.49
CA LEU A 208 25.43 21.14 -4.36
C LEU A 208 25.92 22.58 -4.19
N VAL A 209 27.00 22.79 -3.42
CA VAL A 209 27.59 24.13 -3.27
C VAL A 209 28.28 24.57 -4.56
N ASP A 210 29.06 23.69 -5.18
CA ASP A 210 29.79 23.99 -6.42
C ASP A 210 28.85 24.27 -7.61
N LEU A 211 27.64 23.67 -7.61
CA LEU A 211 26.59 23.90 -8.61
C LEU A 211 25.65 25.06 -8.27
N GLY A 212 25.92 25.85 -7.22
CA GLY A 212 25.11 27.01 -6.83
C GLY A 212 23.79 26.68 -6.12
N ALA A 213 23.54 25.39 -5.83
CA ALA A 213 22.33 24.85 -5.22
C ALA A 213 22.33 24.86 -3.68
N LYS A 214 23.19 25.67 -3.04
CA LYS A 214 23.31 25.76 -1.57
C LYS A 214 22.00 26.08 -0.85
N ARG A 215 21.08 26.79 -1.51
CA ARG A 215 19.76 27.17 -0.97
C ARG A 215 18.77 26.01 -0.92
N ILE A 216 19.00 24.94 -1.71
CA ILE A 216 18.09 23.81 -1.82
C ILE A 216 18.29 22.91 -0.59
N LYS A 217 17.24 22.81 0.22
CA LYS A 217 17.24 22.02 1.46
C LYS A 217 16.96 20.55 1.17
N VAL A 218 17.97 19.84 0.71
CA VAL A 218 17.92 18.41 0.42
C VAL A 218 18.99 17.65 1.19
N GLU A 219 18.71 16.38 1.45
CA GLU A 219 19.64 15.44 2.05
C GLU A 219 19.56 14.09 1.34
N MET A 220 20.67 13.38 1.34
CA MET A 220 20.77 12.07 0.72
C MET A 220 20.62 10.98 1.77
N ILE A 221 19.54 10.23 1.69
CA ILE A 221 19.16 9.19 2.65
C ILE A 221 19.24 7.83 1.98
N LYS A 222 19.76 6.84 2.69
CA LYS A 222 19.77 5.45 2.26
C LYS A 222 18.36 4.86 2.31
N THR A 223 17.93 4.20 1.23
CA THR A 223 16.68 3.43 1.19
C THR A 223 16.94 1.95 1.47
N LYS A 224 15.86 1.15 1.61
CA LYS A 224 15.97 -0.28 1.94
C LYS A 224 16.83 -1.01 0.90
N ALA A 225 17.82 -1.76 1.37
CA ALA A 225 18.64 -2.60 0.52
C ALA A 225 17.80 -3.77 -0.02
N SER A 226 17.74 -3.95 -1.34
CA SER A 226 17.04 -5.08 -1.97
C SER A 226 18.04 -5.93 -2.74
N LYS A 227 18.06 -7.24 -2.46
CA LYS A 227 18.96 -8.22 -3.11
C LYS A 227 20.44 -7.78 -3.18
N GLY A 228 20.93 -7.15 -2.11
CA GLY A 228 22.29 -6.64 -2.05
C GLY A 228 22.55 -5.33 -2.82
N HIS A 229 21.57 -4.67 -3.41
CA HIS A 229 21.74 -3.31 -3.92
C HIS A 229 21.32 -2.30 -2.86
N VAL A 230 22.22 -1.36 -2.55
CA VAL A 230 21.94 -0.23 -1.67
C VAL A 230 21.60 0.96 -2.55
N TYR A 231 20.40 1.49 -2.36
CA TYR A 231 19.93 2.66 -3.08
C TYR A 231 20.00 3.89 -2.17
N HIS A 232 20.29 5.03 -2.77
CA HIS A 232 20.23 6.33 -2.11
C HIS A 232 19.14 7.16 -2.77
N GLN A 233 18.38 7.88 -1.94
CA GLN A 233 17.33 8.79 -2.38
C GLN A 233 17.64 10.19 -1.87
N ILE A 234 17.48 11.17 -2.75
CA ILE A 234 17.48 12.58 -2.38
C ILE A 234 16.10 12.92 -1.79
N LYS A 235 16.05 13.34 -0.53
CA LYS A 235 14.83 13.82 0.14
C LYS A 235 14.97 15.28 0.55
N LEU A 236 13.83 15.93 0.76
CA LEU A 236 13.80 17.25 1.38
C LEU A 236 14.25 17.15 2.84
N LYS A 237 15.15 18.02 3.24
CA LYS A 237 15.66 18.11 4.59
C LYS A 237 14.57 18.65 5.53
N ASP A 238 14.47 18.10 6.73
CA ASP A 238 13.53 18.53 7.78
C ASP A 238 12.04 18.41 7.39
N CYS A 239 11.70 17.58 6.40
CA CYS A 239 10.32 17.35 5.96
C CYS A 239 9.73 16.08 6.59
N ASN A 240 8.73 16.24 7.45
CA ASN A 240 8.02 15.12 8.10
C ASN A 240 6.94 14.49 7.20
N ALA A 241 6.59 15.13 6.08
CA ALA A 241 5.60 14.62 5.14
C ALA A 241 6.25 13.72 4.09
N SER A 242 5.60 12.61 3.74
CA SER A 242 6.06 11.69 2.69
C SER A 242 5.75 12.23 1.29
N VAL A 243 6.29 13.40 0.94
CA VAL A 243 6.13 14.03 -0.38
C VAL A 243 7.35 13.71 -1.25
N ARG A 244 7.14 13.52 -2.56
CA ARG A 244 8.24 13.28 -3.48
C ARG A 244 8.99 14.57 -3.75
N THR A 245 10.32 14.52 -3.76
CA THR A 245 11.19 15.68 -4.01
C THR A 245 10.87 16.35 -5.36
N ALA A 246 10.49 15.57 -6.37
CA ALA A 246 10.10 16.06 -7.70
C ALA A 246 8.76 16.84 -7.72
N GLU A 247 7.92 16.71 -6.70
CA GLU A 247 6.64 17.44 -6.59
C GLU A 247 6.80 18.80 -5.91
N VAL A 248 7.94 19.05 -5.26
CA VAL A 248 8.20 20.26 -4.48
C VAL A 248 9.28 21.12 -5.10
N LEU A 249 10.37 20.51 -5.57
CA LEU A 249 11.43 21.24 -6.26
C LEU A 249 10.93 21.70 -7.63
N SER A 250 11.35 22.89 -8.04
CA SER A 250 11.18 23.28 -9.44
C SER A 250 11.92 22.31 -10.36
N GLU A 251 11.54 22.27 -11.64
CA GLU A 251 12.22 21.41 -12.61
C GLU A 251 13.74 21.65 -12.64
N GLY A 252 14.15 22.92 -12.54
CA GLY A 252 15.57 23.26 -12.51
C GLY A 252 16.28 22.85 -11.23
N GLU A 253 15.63 23.04 -10.08
CA GLU A 253 16.15 22.60 -8.78
C GLU A 253 16.27 21.08 -8.69
N PHE A 254 15.30 20.35 -9.24
CA PHE A 254 15.33 18.90 -9.29
C PHE A 254 16.49 18.40 -10.16
N ARG A 255 16.71 19.00 -11.33
CA ARG A 255 17.82 18.63 -12.22
C ARG A 255 19.17 18.95 -11.64
N ILE A 256 19.38 20.13 -11.05
CA ILE A 256 20.68 20.49 -10.47
C ILE A 256 21.03 19.58 -9.29
N THR A 257 20.03 19.23 -8.48
CA THR A 257 20.21 18.29 -7.36
C THR A 257 20.52 16.87 -7.85
N SER A 258 19.88 16.44 -8.94
CA SER A 258 20.15 15.15 -9.56
C SER A 258 21.56 15.10 -10.18
N LEU A 259 21.98 16.18 -10.84
CA LEU A 259 23.34 16.32 -11.37
C LEU A 259 24.39 16.29 -10.25
N ALA A 260 24.13 16.95 -9.12
CA ALA A 260 24.99 16.88 -7.94
C ALA A 260 25.14 15.44 -7.43
N GLY A 261 24.03 14.69 -7.37
CA GLY A 261 24.04 13.26 -6.99
C GLY A 261 24.86 12.41 -7.96
N PHE A 262 24.67 12.62 -9.27
CA PHE A 262 25.41 11.92 -10.31
C PHE A 262 26.93 12.21 -10.22
N LEU A 263 27.32 13.48 -10.16
CA LEU A 263 28.73 13.87 -10.06
C LEU A 263 29.36 13.32 -8.78
N ALA A 264 28.64 13.37 -7.66
CA ALA A 264 29.10 12.82 -6.40
C ALA A 264 29.27 11.29 -6.48
N ASP A 265 28.42 10.53 -7.16
CA ASP A 265 28.62 9.07 -7.25
C ASP A 265 29.85 8.75 -8.10
N VAL A 266 29.92 9.38 -9.28
CA VAL A 266 30.93 9.03 -10.27
C VAL A 266 32.33 9.53 -9.90
N GLU A 267 32.46 10.70 -9.24
CA GLU A 267 33.76 11.14 -8.69
C GLU A 267 34.30 10.22 -7.58
N GLY A 268 33.47 9.34 -7.00
CA GLY A 268 33.91 8.38 -5.98
C GLY A 268 34.57 7.14 -6.51
N LYS A 269 34.44 6.92 -7.82
CA LYS A 269 35.02 5.77 -8.47
C LYS A 269 36.46 6.13 -8.86
N PRO A 270 37.44 5.25 -8.61
CA PRO A 270 38.84 5.53 -8.94
C PRO A 270 39.10 5.59 -10.45
N ASN A 271 38.13 5.19 -11.26
CA ASN A 271 38.29 5.08 -12.70
C ASN A 271 38.21 6.47 -13.37
N ASN A 272 39.21 6.77 -14.21
CA ASN A 272 39.22 8.00 -14.99
C ASN A 272 38.43 7.82 -16.30
N THR A 273 37.10 7.73 -16.21
CA THR A 273 36.21 7.59 -17.37
C THR A 273 35.77 8.94 -17.91
N PRO A 274 35.66 9.10 -19.25
CA PRO A 274 35.16 10.32 -19.85
C PRO A 274 33.70 10.58 -19.45
N PHE A 275 33.35 11.86 -19.32
CA PHE A 275 31.98 12.29 -19.08
C PHE A 275 31.34 12.74 -20.37
N VAL A 276 30.12 12.26 -20.61
CA VAL A 276 29.31 12.64 -21.77
C VAL A 276 28.01 13.23 -21.25
N PHE A 277 27.78 14.50 -21.57
CA PHE A 277 26.57 15.22 -21.20
C PHE A 277 25.79 15.55 -22.46
N ASP A 278 24.53 15.12 -22.51
CA ASP A 278 23.59 15.53 -23.56
C ASP A 278 22.66 16.60 -23.00
N ASP A 279 22.82 17.82 -23.52
CA ASP A 279 22.17 19.05 -23.07
C ASP A 279 22.04 19.14 -21.54
N PRO A 280 23.17 19.20 -20.80
CA PRO A 280 23.18 19.09 -19.33
C PRO A 280 22.34 20.15 -18.62
N ILE A 281 22.02 21.23 -19.33
CA ILE A 281 21.34 22.40 -18.83
C ILE A 281 20.25 22.80 -19.84
N SER A 282 19.05 22.24 -19.71
CA SER A 282 17.84 22.83 -20.30
C SER A 282 16.98 23.48 -19.20
N SER A 283 16.45 24.67 -19.46
CA SER A 283 15.48 25.35 -18.57
C SER A 283 15.98 25.68 -17.15
N LEU A 284 17.29 25.88 -16.94
CA LEU A 284 17.83 26.35 -15.66
C LEU A 284 17.91 27.88 -15.61
N ASP A 285 17.76 28.42 -14.40
CA ASP A 285 18.06 29.82 -14.11
C ASP A 285 19.52 30.16 -14.39
N GLN A 286 19.78 31.44 -14.63
CA GLN A 286 21.09 31.98 -15.00
C GLN A 286 22.23 31.51 -14.08
N ASP A 287 22.01 31.59 -12.77
CA ASP A 287 23.01 31.28 -11.74
C ASP A 287 23.41 29.80 -11.77
N PHE A 288 22.43 28.91 -11.99
CA PHE A 288 22.68 27.47 -12.07
C PHE A 288 23.41 27.12 -13.36
N GLU A 289 23.09 27.79 -14.46
CA GLU A 289 23.80 27.58 -15.73
C GLU A 289 25.28 27.94 -15.59
N GLU A 290 25.62 29.11 -15.05
CA GLU A 290 27.01 29.51 -14.85
C GLU A 290 27.75 28.60 -13.88
N SER A 291 27.12 28.22 -12.77
CA SER A 291 27.72 27.32 -11.78
C SER A 291 27.99 25.94 -12.37
N THR A 292 27.05 25.43 -13.18
CA THR A 292 27.21 24.14 -13.86
C THR A 292 28.34 24.18 -14.87
N ILE A 293 28.40 25.23 -15.72
CA ILE A 293 29.46 25.39 -16.72
C ILE A 293 30.84 25.46 -16.04
N ASN A 294 30.98 26.28 -15.01
CA ASN A 294 32.21 26.35 -14.23
C ASN A 294 32.57 24.99 -13.62
N ARG A 295 31.58 24.23 -13.13
CA ARG A 295 31.82 22.89 -12.60
C ARG A 295 32.28 21.91 -13.68
N LEU A 296 31.67 21.92 -14.86
CA LEU A 296 32.07 21.10 -16.01
C LEU A 296 33.51 21.39 -16.43
N ILE A 297 33.90 22.66 -16.55
CA ILE A 297 35.28 23.05 -16.86
C ILE A 297 36.26 22.57 -15.79
N ARG A 298 35.91 22.66 -14.50
CA ARG A 298 36.75 22.10 -13.43
C ARG A 298 36.93 20.58 -13.53
N LEU A 299 35.93 19.85 -14.03
CA LEU A 299 36.03 18.40 -14.25
C LEU A 299 37.04 18.07 -15.37
N CYS A 300 37.17 18.94 -16.38
CA CYS A 300 38.12 18.77 -17.49
C CYS A 300 39.58 18.64 -17.03
N ASN A 301 39.93 19.23 -15.87
CA ASN A 301 41.28 19.11 -15.30
C ASN A 301 41.66 17.68 -14.87
N LYS A 302 40.67 16.80 -14.66
CA LYS A 302 40.90 15.42 -14.22
C LYS A 302 40.56 14.40 -15.29
N ARG A 303 39.59 14.70 -16.15
CA ARG A 303 39.01 13.76 -17.12
C ARG A 303 38.51 14.47 -18.36
N GLN A 304 38.37 13.75 -19.47
CA GLN A 304 37.72 14.27 -20.66
C GLN A 304 36.22 14.50 -20.40
N VAL A 305 35.70 15.64 -20.86
CA VAL A 305 34.28 15.99 -20.81
C VAL A 305 33.80 16.32 -22.22
N ILE A 306 32.76 15.63 -22.66
CA ILE A 306 32.10 15.80 -23.97
C ILE A 306 30.70 16.34 -23.69
N VAL A 307 30.35 17.45 -24.34
CA VAL A 307 29.04 18.10 -24.16
C VAL A 307 28.37 18.20 -25.52
N PHE A 308 27.19 17.60 -25.64
CA PHE A 308 26.28 17.82 -26.75
C PHE A 308 25.29 18.92 -26.37
N THR A 309 25.06 19.85 -27.29
CA THR A 309 24.05 20.89 -27.11
C THR A 309 23.59 21.45 -28.43
N HIS A 310 22.34 21.91 -28.46
CA HIS A 310 21.80 22.70 -29.54
C HIS A 310 21.84 24.21 -29.23
N ARG A 311 22.25 24.61 -28.02
CA ARG A 311 22.23 26.00 -27.54
C ARG A 311 23.57 26.70 -27.80
N LEU A 312 23.59 27.65 -28.74
CA LEU A 312 24.77 28.46 -29.02
C LEU A 312 25.22 29.33 -27.82
N SER A 313 24.28 29.78 -26.99
CA SER A 313 24.59 30.51 -25.76
C SER A 313 25.40 29.68 -24.77
N MET A 314 25.10 28.38 -24.63
CA MET A 314 25.86 27.50 -23.74
C MET A 314 27.25 27.20 -24.31
N LEU A 315 27.38 27.05 -25.64
CA LEU A 315 28.69 26.94 -26.29
C LEU A 315 29.57 28.16 -25.99
N ALA A 316 29.02 29.37 -26.12
CA ALA A 316 29.75 30.60 -25.80
C ALA A 316 30.22 30.64 -24.33
N LEU A 317 29.37 30.22 -23.38
CA LEU A 317 29.73 30.14 -21.96
C LEU A 317 30.83 29.09 -21.71
N LEU A 318 30.77 27.93 -22.36
CA LEU A 318 31.81 26.89 -22.27
C LEU A 318 33.14 27.40 -22.80
N GLU A 319 33.15 28.05 -23.97
CA GLU A 319 34.37 28.61 -24.55
C GLU A 319 34.99 29.69 -23.67
N GLU A 320 34.17 30.58 -23.09
CA GLU A 320 34.65 31.63 -22.20
C GLU A 320 35.25 31.04 -20.92
N ALA A 321 34.56 30.11 -20.29
CA ALA A 321 35.05 29.45 -19.08
C ALA A 321 36.31 28.60 -19.36
N ALA A 322 36.38 27.90 -20.50
CA ALA A 322 37.56 27.16 -20.92
C ALA A 322 38.77 28.08 -21.18
N LYS A 323 38.58 29.22 -21.87
CA LYS A 323 39.64 30.21 -22.09
C LYS A 323 40.16 30.79 -20.78
N LYS A 324 39.27 31.07 -19.83
CA LYS A 324 39.62 31.59 -18.50
C LYS A 324 40.49 30.61 -17.71
N GLU A 325 40.14 29.33 -17.72
CA GLU A 325 40.88 28.25 -17.04
C GLU A 325 42.02 27.66 -17.91
N LYS A 326 42.23 28.19 -19.12
CA LYS A 326 43.26 27.74 -20.09
C LYS A 326 43.14 26.25 -20.47
N ILE A 327 41.92 25.75 -20.60
CA ILE A 327 41.63 24.38 -21.02
C ILE A 327 41.54 24.32 -22.54
N GLU A 328 42.24 23.36 -23.14
CA GLU A 328 42.12 23.07 -24.57
C GLU A 328 40.79 22.38 -24.89
N TYR A 329 40.12 22.80 -25.96
CA TYR A 329 38.83 22.28 -26.36
C TYR A 329 38.70 22.20 -27.89
N GLU A 330 37.83 21.30 -28.34
CA GLU A 330 37.47 21.11 -29.76
C GLU A 330 35.95 21.27 -29.93
N ILE A 331 35.54 21.92 -31.02
CA ILE A 331 34.13 22.12 -31.36
C ILE A 331 33.82 21.35 -32.64
N VAL A 332 32.95 20.35 -32.50
CA VAL A 332 32.45 19.55 -33.63
C VAL A 332 30.97 19.86 -33.83
N CYS A 333 30.58 20.17 -35.07
CA CYS A 333 29.18 20.37 -35.42
C CYS A 333 28.61 19.06 -35.94
N LEU A 334 27.47 18.65 -35.41
CA LEU A 334 26.75 17.46 -35.86
C LEU A 334 25.56 17.86 -36.71
N ARG A 335 25.32 17.12 -37.79
CA ARG A 335 24.20 17.33 -38.71
C ARG A 335 23.37 16.08 -38.85
N SER A 336 22.12 16.28 -39.27
CA SER A 336 21.25 15.21 -39.75
C SER A 336 21.26 15.25 -41.26
N GLU A 337 21.61 14.13 -41.87
CA GLU A 337 21.64 13.94 -43.32
C GLU A 337 20.62 12.85 -43.69
N TYR A 338 20.32 12.67 -44.99
CA TYR A 338 19.30 11.69 -45.40
C TYR A 338 19.67 10.23 -45.06
N TRP A 339 20.95 9.95 -44.84
CA TRP A 339 21.47 8.61 -44.54
C TRP A 339 21.71 8.36 -43.04
N GLY A 340 21.59 9.38 -42.18
CA GLY A 340 21.89 9.23 -40.76
C GLY A 340 21.88 10.53 -39.96
N VAL A 341 21.82 10.38 -38.64
CA VAL A 341 21.93 11.47 -37.67
C VAL A 341 23.31 11.43 -37.00
N GLY A 342 23.86 12.60 -36.68
CA GLY A 342 25.14 12.69 -35.96
C GLY A 342 26.37 12.69 -36.87
N GLU A 343 26.19 13.04 -38.15
CA GLU A 343 27.31 13.18 -39.08
C GLU A 343 28.17 14.38 -38.70
N PRO A 344 29.48 14.20 -38.48
CA PRO A 344 30.41 15.30 -38.28
C PRO A 344 30.41 16.19 -39.52
N GLY A 345 29.87 17.39 -39.39
CA GLY A 345 29.85 18.39 -40.43
C GLY A 345 30.99 19.40 -40.26
N ASP A 346 31.27 20.14 -41.33
CA ASP A 346 32.10 21.33 -41.24
C ASP A 346 31.58 22.26 -40.15
N THR A 347 32.50 22.72 -39.30
CA THR A 347 32.24 23.76 -38.30
C THR A 347 31.59 24.94 -39.04
N PRO A 348 30.36 25.34 -38.67
CA PRO A 348 29.69 26.44 -39.33
C PRO A 348 30.57 27.69 -39.37
N ILE A 349 30.37 28.54 -40.37
CA ILE A 349 31.16 29.78 -40.51
C ILE A 349 31.08 30.64 -39.26
N PHE A 350 29.99 30.57 -38.48
CA PHE A 350 29.85 31.27 -37.21
C PHE A 350 30.75 30.74 -36.07
N ALA A 351 31.30 29.55 -36.19
CA ALA A 351 32.17 28.92 -35.20
C ALA A 351 33.65 28.83 -35.65
N LYS A 352 33.96 29.07 -36.94
CA LYS A 352 35.36 29.17 -37.42
C LYS A 352 36.00 30.49 -36.96
N LYS A 353 37.32 30.55 -36.81
CA LYS A 353 38.04 31.84 -36.67
C LYS A 353 37.86 32.68 -37.95
N THR A 354 37.81 34.00 -37.80
CA THR A 354 37.49 34.92 -38.91
C THR A 354 38.50 34.83 -40.06
N ASP A 355 39.80 34.70 -39.76
CA ASP A 355 40.88 34.44 -40.72
C ASP A 355 40.68 33.13 -41.52
N ARG A 356 40.39 32.03 -40.82
CA ARG A 356 40.15 30.71 -41.42
C ARG A 356 38.87 30.69 -42.24
N ALA A 357 37.83 31.39 -41.80
CA ALA A 357 36.58 31.53 -42.52
C ALA A 357 36.77 32.30 -43.84
N LEU A 358 37.52 33.41 -43.82
CA LEU A 358 37.87 34.16 -45.03
C LEU A 358 38.63 33.27 -46.03
N ASN A 359 39.64 32.54 -45.56
CA ASN A 359 40.40 31.63 -46.41
C ASN A 359 39.54 30.48 -46.98
N PHE A 360 38.61 29.94 -46.19
CA PHE A 360 37.68 28.91 -46.66
C PHE A 360 36.76 29.43 -47.78
N LEU A 361 36.24 30.65 -47.66
CA LEU A 361 35.45 31.27 -48.72
C LEU A 361 36.28 31.51 -49.99
N LEU A 362 37.50 32.05 -49.83
CA LEU A 362 38.40 32.35 -50.95
C LEU A 362 38.88 31.12 -51.72
N VAL A 363 39.28 30.07 -51.01
CA VAL A 363 39.98 28.93 -51.61
C VAL A 363 39.00 27.86 -52.03
N GLU A 364 38.07 27.48 -51.15
CA GLU A 364 37.22 26.31 -51.39
C GLU A 364 35.90 26.66 -52.06
N ARG A 365 35.17 27.65 -51.53
CA ARG A 365 33.84 28.01 -52.04
C ARG A 365 33.93 28.69 -53.41
N LEU A 366 34.83 29.66 -53.57
CA LEU A 366 35.02 30.31 -54.88
C LEU A 366 35.52 29.36 -55.96
N ALA A 367 36.36 28.37 -55.63
CA ALA A 367 36.76 27.35 -56.61
C ALA A 367 35.57 26.48 -57.09
N ARG A 368 34.54 26.30 -56.26
CA ARG A 368 33.28 25.65 -56.67
C ARG A 368 32.44 26.60 -57.54
N ALA A 369 32.31 27.86 -57.14
CA ALA A 369 31.59 28.87 -57.91
C ALA A 369 32.16 29.07 -59.33
N ARG A 370 33.49 29.13 -59.46
CA ARG A 370 34.21 29.20 -60.77
C ARG A 370 34.02 27.97 -61.65
N ARG A 371 33.71 26.81 -61.06
CA ARG A 371 33.35 25.60 -61.82
C ARG A 371 31.89 25.67 -62.26
N ALA A 372 30.98 26.03 -61.36
CA ALA A 372 29.56 26.10 -61.64
C ALA A 372 29.19 27.12 -62.73
N ILE A 373 29.88 28.27 -62.79
CA ILE A 373 29.64 29.27 -63.86
C ILE A 373 29.95 28.72 -65.26
N LYS A 374 30.83 27.72 -65.37
CA LYS A 374 31.14 27.04 -66.65
C LYS A 374 30.07 26.01 -67.02
N THR A 375 29.37 25.45 -66.05
CA THR A 375 28.29 24.48 -66.26
C THR A 375 26.96 25.17 -66.57
N GLY A 376 26.73 26.37 -66.03
CA GLY A 376 25.59 27.22 -66.38
C GLY A 376 25.22 28.22 -65.27
N GLN A 377 24.46 29.25 -65.65
CA GLN A 377 24.07 30.35 -64.75
C GLN A 377 23.25 29.86 -63.56
N GLN A 378 22.33 28.92 -63.76
CA GLN A 378 21.45 28.43 -62.69
C GLN A 378 22.21 27.69 -61.57
N GLU A 379 23.22 26.90 -61.92
CA GLU A 379 24.07 26.20 -60.94
C GLU A 379 24.97 27.20 -60.20
N TYR A 380 25.44 28.22 -60.91
CA TYR A 380 26.21 29.31 -60.32
C TYR A 380 25.39 30.09 -59.29
N GLU A 381 24.14 30.48 -59.61
CA GLU A 381 23.29 31.28 -58.73
C GLU A 381 23.04 30.61 -57.38
N LEU A 382 22.83 29.28 -57.38
CA LEU A 382 22.65 28.50 -56.14
C LEU A 382 23.88 28.60 -55.21
N ILE A 383 25.08 28.46 -55.78
CA ILE A 383 26.34 28.52 -55.03
C ILE A 383 26.65 29.97 -54.62
N ALA A 384 26.53 30.92 -55.55
CA ALA A 384 26.84 32.32 -55.34
C ALA A 384 25.95 32.94 -54.25
N LYS A 385 24.65 32.59 -54.21
CA LYS A 385 23.75 33.00 -53.12
C LYS A 385 24.25 32.49 -51.77
N GLY A 386 24.67 31.23 -51.69
CA GLY A 386 25.26 30.66 -50.48
C GLY A 386 26.54 31.38 -50.05
N ILE A 387 27.42 31.72 -50.99
CA ILE A 387 28.65 32.49 -50.70
C ILE A 387 28.32 33.90 -50.19
N CYS A 388 27.37 34.59 -50.83
CA CYS A 388 26.95 35.92 -50.41
C CYS A 388 26.38 35.92 -48.98
N SER A 389 25.55 34.91 -48.66
CA SER A 389 25.00 34.71 -47.32
C SER A 389 26.08 34.44 -46.27
N ASP A 390 26.95 33.47 -46.57
CA ASP A 390 28.08 33.09 -45.74
C ASP A 390 29.03 34.28 -45.48
N PHE A 391 29.29 35.09 -46.52
CA PHE A 391 30.13 36.30 -46.41
C PHE A 391 29.45 37.39 -45.59
N ARG A 392 28.13 37.60 -45.76
CA ARG A 392 27.36 38.55 -44.97
C ARG A 392 27.38 38.21 -43.48
N ILE A 393 27.27 36.93 -43.13
CA ILE A 393 27.41 36.42 -41.76
C ILE A 393 28.85 36.64 -41.25
N LEU A 394 29.86 36.41 -42.10
CA LEU A 394 31.25 36.62 -41.73
C LEU A 394 31.59 38.09 -41.46
N LEU A 395 31.01 39.03 -42.22
CA LEU A 395 31.17 40.47 -41.96
C LEU A 395 30.65 40.87 -40.58
N GLU A 396 29.49 40.37 -40.17
CA GLU A 396 28.98 40.57 -38.79
C GLU A 396 29.98 40.09 -37.73
N ARG A 397 30.62 38.95 -37.98
CA ARG A 397 31.59 38.39 -37.04
C ARG A 397 32.92 39.14 -37.02
N LEU A 398 33.37 39.64 -38.17
CA LEU A 398 34.53 40.54 -38.24
C LEU A 398 34.25 41.82 -37.46
N ILE A 399 33.01 42.34 -37.54
CA ILE A 399 32.60 43.49 -36.73
C ILE A 399 32.64 43.14 -35.23
N GLU A 400 32.02 42.03 -34.80
CA GLU A 400 31.95 41.64 -33.38
C GLU A 400 33.33 41.28 -32.79
N ASN A 401 34.13 40.48 -33.49
CA ASN A 401 35.37 39.91 -32.96
C ASN A 401 36.59 40.79 -33.22
N ASP A 402 36.71 41.34 -34.42
CA ASP A 402 37.92 42.01 -34.88
C ASP A 402 37.79 43.55 -34.76
N LEU A 403 36.78 44.16 -35.38
CA LEU A 403 36.55 45.61 -35.34
C LEU A 403 36.24 46.09 -33.91
N LEU A 404 35.26 45.47 -33.26
CA LEU A 404 34.88 45.75 -31.87
C LEU A 404 35.76 45.02 -30.85
N ALA A 405 36.79 44.30 -31.28
CA ALA A 405 37.77 43.63 -30.43
C ALA A 405 37.17 42.70 -29.33
N ASP A 406 36.08 41.99 -29.65
CA ASP A 406 35.28 41.16 -28.73
C ASP A 406 34.58 41.94 -27.60
N VAL A 407 34.43 43.27 -27.70
CA VAL A 407 33.76 44.10 -26.67
C VAL A 407 32.27 43.76 -26.61
N VAL A 408 31.63 43.57 -27.77
CA VAL A 408 30.23 43.16 -27.92
C VAL A 408 30.17 41.92 -28.81
N GLN A 409 29.58 40.84 -28.31
CA GLN A 409 29.40 39.58 -29.05
C GLN A 409 27.99 39.04 -28.80
N ARG A 410 27.38 38.42 -29.81
CA ARG A 410 26.09 37.74 -29.65
C ARG A 410 26.18 36.61 -28.63
N PHE A 411 25.13 36.47 -27.83
CA PHE A 411 24.98 35.45 -26.78
C PHE A 411 26.00 35.53 -25.63
N ARG A 412 26.94 36.48 -25.66
CA ARG A 412 27.79 36.79 -24.53
C ARG A 412 27.04 37.73 -23.58
N ARG A 413 27.09 37.42 -22.29
CA ARG A 413 26.33 38.15 -21.27
C ARG A 413 26.98 39.50 -20.91
N SER A 414 28.29 39.51 -20.72
CA SER A 414 29.03 40.69 -20.33
C SER A 414 29.60 41.44 -21.53
N ILE A 415 29.54 42.77 -21.49
CA ILE A 415 30.36 43.64 -22.34
C ILE A 415 31.81 43.51 -21.87
N ASN A 416 32.71 43.11 -22.76
CA ASN A 416 34.10 42.83 -22.42
C ASN A 416 34.95 44.09 -22.53
N THR A 417 35.18 44.77 -21.42
CA THR A 417 35.86 46.06 -21.41
C THR A 417 37.37 45.96 -21.11
N ILE A 418 37.78 44.96 -20.33
CA ILE A 418 39.12 44.83 -19.78
C ILE A 418 40.13 44.52 -20.89
N GLY A 419 41.07 45.45 -21.13
CA GLY A 419 42.12 45.27 -22.13
C GLY A 419 41.63 45.24 -23.59
N LYS A 420 40.37 45.64 -23.84
CA LYS A 420 39.75 45.65 -25.18
C LYS A 420 39.28 47.03 -25.64
N ILE A 421 38.73 47.88 -24.76
CA ILE A 421 38.20 49.20 -25.17
C ILE A 421 39.24 50.06 -25.89
N HIS A 422 40.48 50.08 -25.42
CA HIS A 422 41.55 50.87 -26.06
C HIS A 422 41.83 50.44 -27.50
N LYS A 423 41.45 49.21 -27.89
CA LYS A 423 41.59 48.73 -29.27
C LYS A 423 40.56 49.35 -30.22
N LEU A 424 39.44 49.85 -29.69
CA LEU A 424 38.45 50.59 -30.48
C LEU A 424 39.01 51.91 -31.01
N ALA A 425 40.05 52.48 -30.37
CA ALA A 425 40.74 53.66 -30.87
C ALA A 425 41.50 53.41 -32.19
N LYS A 426 41.67 52.15 -32.61
CA LYS A 426 42.25 51.79 -33.91
C LYS A 426 41.29 52.00 -35.07
N ILE A 427 39.99 52.10 -34.82
CA ILE A 427 38.93 52.18 -35.82
C ILE A 427 38.98 53.56 -36.47
N THR A 428 39.10 53.60 -37.80
CA THR A 428 39.02 54.84 -38.58
C THR A 428 37.69 54.95 -39.32
N GLN A 429 37.41 56.14 -39.87
CA GLN A 429 36.19 56.37 -40.64
C GLN A 429 36.16 55.50 -41.91
N GLU A 430 37.31 55.24 -42.51
CA GLU A 430 37.45 54.38 -43.69
C GLU A 430 37.11 52.92 -43.37
N ASP A 431 37.44 52.42 -42.18
CA ASP A 431 37.04 51.07 -41.74
C ASP A 431 35.51 50.97 -41.64
N CYS A 432 34.85 51.97 -41.05
CA CYS A 432 33.39 52.01 -40.96
C CYS A 432 32.73 52.06 -42.35
N GLN A 433 33.24 52.90 -43.25
CA GLN A 433 32.73 52.99 -44.62
C GLN A 433 32.89 51.66 -45.37
N LEU A 434 34.01 50.97 -45.22
CA LEU A 434 34.23 49.66 -45.81
C LEU A 434 33.16 48.65 -45.38
N PHE A 435 32.91 48.54 -44.07
CA PHE A 435 31.89 47.62 -43.57
C PHE A 435 30.47 48.07 -43.96
N ASP A 436 30.15 49.36 -43.95
CA ASP A 436 28.83 49.85 -44.37
C ASP A 436 28.56 49.54 -45.85
N GLU A 437 29.54 49.74 -46.73
CA GLU A 437 29.46 49.40 -48.15
C GLU A 437 29.21 47.90 -48.36
N LEU A 438 30.03 47.06 -47.73
CA LEU A 438 29.96 45.60 -47.90
C LEU A 438 28.68 45.03 -47.26
N MET A 439 28.31 45.51 -46.06
CA MET A 439 27.08 45.10 -45.40
C MET A 439 25.86 45.50 -46.24
N THR A 440 25.85 46.70 -46.81
CA THR A 440 24.76 47.16 -47.70
C THR A 440 24.70 46.34 -48.98
N LYS A 441 25.85 46.04 -49.60
CA LYS A 441 25.94 45.25 -50.82
C LYS A 441 25.41 43.83 -50.61
N TYR A 442 25.90 43.14 -49.59
CA TYR A 442 25.61 41.72 -49.39
C TYR A 442 24.27 41.45 -48.69
N SER A 443 23.70 42.42 -47.96
CA SER A 443 22.34 42.28 -47.38
C SER A 443 21.24 42.17 -48.45
N LYS A 444 21.48 42.67 -49.67
CA LYS A 444 20.51 42.60 -50.79
C LYS A 444 20.13 41.16 -51.14
N TYR A 445 21.02 40.20 -50.89
CA TYR A 445 20.82 38.80 -51.28
C TYR A 445 20.08 37.95 -50.22
N GLU A 446 19.86 38.50 -49.02
CA GLU A 446 19.19 37.84 -47.89
C GLU A 446 17.67 38.10 -47.85
N HIS A 447 17.21 39.20 -48.44
CA HIS A 447 15.80 39.60 -48.40
C HIS A 447 15.02 39.12 -49.63
N SER A 448 13.71 38.89 -49.45
CA SER A 448 12.80 38.66 -50.57
C SER A 448 12.73 39.91 -51.45
N GLN A 449 12.94 39.75 -52.75
CA GLN A 449 13.00 40.87 -53.71
C GLN A 449 11.74 40.92 -54.58
N SER A 450 11.40 42.13 -55.05
CA SER A 450 10.30 42.34 -55.99
C SER A 450 10.60 41.69 -57.35
N TYR A 451 9.57 41.10 -57.98
CA TYR A 451 9.68 40.53 -59.33
C TYR A 451 10.10 41.56 -60.40
N GLU A 452 9.83 42.85 -60.18
CA GLU A 452 10.15 43.92 -61.12
C GLU A 452 11.61 44.41 -61.01
N THR A 453 12.37 43.96 -60.01
CA THR A 453 13.78 44.35 -59.82
C THR A 453 14.61 43.18 -59.32
N PRO A 454 14.88 42.17 -60.18
CA PRO A 454 15.74 41.05 -59.80
C PRO A 454 17.16 41.55 -59.52
N VAL A 455 17.70 41.19 -58.35
CA VAL A 455 19.07 41.54 -57.99
C VAL A 455 20.00 40.53 -58.66
N VAL A 456 20.86 41.03 -59.54
CA VAL A 456 21.90 40.21 -60.19
C VAL A 456 22.95 39.81 -59.15
N LEU A 457 23.24 38.52 -59.08
CA LEU A 457 24.31 38.01 -58.21
C LEU A 457 25.67 38.45 -58.76
N PRO A 458 26.62 38.83 -57.90
CA PRO A 458 27.94 39.29 -58.31
C PRO A 458 28.69 38.16 -59.00
N GLU A 459 29.60 38.48 -59.92
CA GLU A 459 30.46 37.48 -60.59
C GLU A 459 31.53 36.91 -59.64
N PRO A 460 32.12 35.72 -59.92
CA PRO A 460 33.12 35.13 -59.04
C PRO A 460 34.33 36.04 -58.77
N ASP A 461 34.73 36.84 -59.76
CA ASP A 461 35.84 37.78 -59.65
C ASP A 461 35.50 38.96 -58.73
N GLU A 462 34.27 39.44 -58.76
CA GLU A 462 33.78 40.51 -57.89
C GLU A 462 33.70 40.03 -56.43
N ILE A 463 33.16 38.84 -56.19
CA ILE A 463 33.12 38.22 -54.86
C ILE A 463 34.55 38.00 -54.35
N GLN A 464 35.47 37.53 -55.19
CA GLN A 464 36.87 37.35 -54.81
C GLN A 464 37.49 38.67 -54.36
N HIS A 465 37.32 39.72 -55.16
CA HIS A 465 37.88 41.03 -54.85
C HIS A 465 37.39 41.57 -53.51
N ASP A 466 36.08 41.46 -53.22
CA ASP A 466 35.51 41.92 -51.96
C ASP A 466 36.05 41.14 -50.76
N ILE A 467 36.16 39.81 -50.86
CA ILE A 467 36.71 38.98 -49.77
C ILE A 467 38.20 39.26 -49.57
N GLU A 468 38.97 39.47 -50.64
CA GLU A 468 40.39 39.86 -50.57
C GLU A 468 40.58 41.25 -49.95
N LYS A 469 39.69 42.20 -50.24
CA LYS A 469 39.66 43.53 -49.63
C LYS A 469 39.52 43.42 -48.11
N VAL A 470 38.58 42.60 -47.64
CA VAL A 470 38.36 42.34 -46.21
C VAL A 470 39.53 41.59 -45.56
N LYS A 471 40.13 40.62 -46.27
CA LYS A 471 41.30 39.90 -45.76
C LYS A 471 42.51 40.83 -45.60
N THR A 472 42.75 41.68 -46.58
CA THR A 472 43.81 42.70 -46.52
C THR A 472 43.57 43.68 -45.37
N TRP A 473 42.33 44.14 -45.23
CA TRP A 473 41.91 44.96 -44.09
C TRP A 473 42.20 44.27 -42.75
N LEU A 474 41.86 42.99 -42.59
CA LEU A 474 42.10 42.24 -41.35
C LEU A 474 43.60 42.15 -41.01
N ASP A 475 44.43 41.88 -42.01
CA ASP A 475 45.89 41.81 -41.86
C ASP A 475 46.52 43.16 -41.49
N GLU A 476 46.00 44.27 -42.04
CA GLU A 476 46.45 45.63 -41.72
C GLU A 476 45.95 46.09 -40.34
N PHE A 477 44.66 45.87 -40.05
CA PHE A 477 44.02 46.28 -38.80
C PHE A 477 44.65 45.57 -37.59
N SER A 478 45.00 44.28 -37.73
CA SER A 478 45.68 43.51 -36.68
C SER A 478 47.04 44.10 -36.28
N LYS A 479 47.76 44.71 -37.23
CA LYS A 479 49.09 45.32 -37.05
C LYS A 479 49.04 46.78 -36.60
N ARG A 480 47.88 47.45 -36.73
CA ARG A 480 47.71 48.86 -36.38
C ARG A 480 47.93 49.08 -34.88
N VAL A 481 48.71 50.08 -34.50
CA VAL A 481 48.92 50.48 -33.10
C VAL A 481 47.78 51.43 -32.71
N ALA A 482 47.24 51.28 -31.50
CA ALA A 482 46.21 52.20 -31.00
C ALA A 482 46.86 53.57 -30.76
N SER A 483 46.35 54.58 -31.45
CA SER A 483 46.78 55.98 -31.34
C SER A 483 46.23 56.67 -30.10
#